data_AF-A0A919TR29-F1
#
_entry.id   AF-A0A919TR29-F1
#
_cell.length_a   1.000
_cell.length_b   1.000
_cell.length_c   1.000
_cell.angle_alpha   90.00
_cell.angle_beta   90.00
_cell.angle_gamma   90.00
#
_symmetry.space_group_name_H-M   'P 1'
#
loop_
_entity.id
_entity.type
_entity.pdbx_description
1 polymer ?
#
loop_
_entity_poly.entity_id
_entity_poly.type
_entity_poly.pdbx_seq_one_letter_code
_entity_poly.pdbx_strand_id
1 'polypeptide(L)'
;MTTYRIGEAAELLGVSVDTLRRWVDAGRLPAGRDDHGHREIGGADLAGFARSLADEPDPGSRRSSARNRLRGIVTAITRDAVMAQVDIQAGPFRVVSLMSREALDEMALEVGSTAVAVIKSTTVVVERGDI
;
A
#
# COMPACT_ATOMS: atom_id res chain seq x y z
N MET A 1 -9.35 16.88 17.05
CA MET A 1 -8.98 15.47 16.74
C MET A 1 -9.28 15.25 15.28
N THR A 2 -8.41 14.60 14.52
CA THR A 2 -8.64 14.31 13.10
C THR A 2 -9.76 13.28 12.97
N THR A 3 -10.79 13.58 12.17
CA THR A 3 -11.85 12.65 11.79
C THR A 3 -11.82 12.44 10.28
N TYR A 4 -12.33 11.29 9.85
CA TYR A 4 -12.39 10.91 8.43
C TYR A 4 -13.80 10.47 8.07
N ARG A 5 -14.28 10.87 6.89
CA ARG A 5 -15.47 10.28 6.28
C ARG A 5 -15.19 8.85 5.87
N ILE A 6 -16.25 8.07 5.67
CA ILE A 6 -16.16 6.69 5.16
C ILE A 6 -15.37 6.63 3.83
N GLY A 7 -15.55 7.61 2.94
CA GLY A 7 -14.80 7.65 1.67
C GLY A 7 -13.30 7.74 1.89
N GLU A 8 -12.87 8.77 2.61
CA GLU A 8 -11.45 9.04 2.92
C GLU A 8 -10.80 7.89 3.68
N ALA A 9 -11.51 7.34 4.68
CA ALA A 9 -11.02 6.19 5.43
C ALA A 9 -10.89 4.93 4.56
N ALA A 10 -11.79 4.72 3.58
CA ALA A 10 -11.72 3.56 2.68
C ALA A 10 -10.52 3.68 1.74
N GLU A 11 -10.26 4.88 1.22
CA GLU A 11 -9.09 5.18 0.41
C GLU A 11 -7.78 4.95 1.19
N LEU A 12 -7.68 5.47 2.42
CA LEU A 12 -6.51 5.28 3.28
C LEU A 12 -6.23 3.80 3.59
N LEU A 13 -7.28 2.99 3.73
CA LEU A 13 -7.17 1.55 3.98
C LEU A 13 -7.01 0.73 2.69
N GLY A 14 -7.10 1.34 1.51
CA GLY A 14 -7.01 0.65 0.22
C GLY A 14 -8.16 -0.32 -0.05
N VAL A 15 -9.36 -0.05 0.46
CA VAL A 15 -10.57 -0.88 0.29
C VAL A 15 -11.72 -0.11 -0.34
N SER A 16 -12.75 -0.82 -0.81
CA SER A 16 -13.96 -0.16 -1.28
C SER A 16 -14.76 0.47 -0.15
N VAL A 17 -15.47 1.56 -0.45
CA VAL A 17 -16.42 2.22 0.47
C VAL A 17 -17.42 1.22 1.06
N ASP A 18 -17.95 0.31 0.26
CA ASP A 18 -18.91 -0.71 0.74
C ASP A 18 -18.25 -1.74 1.68
N THR A 19 -16.97 -2.04 1.50
CA THR A 19 -16.23 -2.88 2.45
C THR A 19 -16.07 -2.17 3.78
N LEU A 20 -15.70 -0.89 3.77
CA LEU A 20 -15.59 -0.13 5.00
C LEU A 20 -16.94 0.04 5.70
N ARG A 21 -18.02 0.32 4.95
CA ARG A 21 -19.39 0.38 5.49
C ARG A 21 -19.76 -0.92 6.20
N ARG A 22 -19.52 -2.07 5.56
CA ARG A 22 -19.77 -3.39 6.16
C ARG A 22 -18.98 -3.59 7.45
N TRP A 23 -17.72 -3.15 7.52
CA TRP A 23 -16.92 -3.26 8.74
C TRP A 23 -17.44 -2.38 9.88
N VAL A 24 -17.88 -1.16 9.57
CA VAL A 24 -18.51 -0.27 10.55
C VAL A 24 -19.86 -0.84 11.02
N ASP A 25 -20.69 -1.34 10.10
CA ASP A 25 -21.98 -1.96 10.42
C ASP A 25 -21.82 -3.22 11.28
N ALA A 26 -20.75 -3.98 11.06
CA ALA A 26 -20.38 -5.14 11.88
C ALA A 26 -19.72 -4.75 13.22
N GLY A 27 -19.57 -3.46 13.53
CA GLY A 27 -18.95 -2.97 14.77
C GLY A 27 -17.43 -3.19 14.85
N ARG A 28 -16.76 -3.54 13.75
CA ARG A 28 -15.29 -3.77 13.73
C ARG A 28 -14.48 -2.48 13.78
N LEU A 29 -15.06 -1.38 13.29
CA LEU A 29 -14.45 -0.05 13.30
C LEU A 29 -15.48 0.94 13.87
N PRO A 30 -15.21 1.56 15.03
CA PRO A 30 -16.11 2.56 15.60
C PRO A 30 -16.31 3.75 14.65
N ALA A 31 -17.55 4.17 14.49
CA ALA A 31 -17.90 5.39 13.76
C ALA A 31 -18.99 6.14 14.52
N GLY A 32 -18.79 7.45 14.68
CA GLY A 32 -19.81 8.38 15.15
C GLY A 32 -20.65 8.92 14.00
N ARG A 33 -21.53 9.86 14.32
CA ARG A 33 -22.22 10.70 13.34
C ARG A 33 -21.89 12.15 13.62
N ASP A 34 -21.74 12.95 12.58
CA ASP A 34 -21.63 14.40 12.68
C ASP A 34 -23.00 15.05 12.88
N ASP A 35 -23.00 16.38 13.00
CA ASP A 35 -24.21 17.20 13.14
C ASP A 35 -25.15 17.12 11.93
N HIS A 36 -24.66 16.63 10.79
CA HIS A 36 -25.41 16.44 9.54
C HIS A 36 -25.85 14.98 9.34
N GLY A 37 -25.59 14.09 10.30
CA GLY A 37 -25.96 12.67 10.27
C GLY A 37 -25.03 11.76 9.46
N HIS A 38 -23.95 12.29 8.89
CA HIS A 38 -22.94 11.54 8.15
C HIS A 38 -22.02 10.78 9.11
N ARG A 39 -21.59 9.58 8.71
CA ARG A 39 -20.67 8.77 9.50
C ARG A 39 -19.26 9.35 9.51
N GLU A 40 -18.65 9.41 10.68
CA GLU A 40 -17.27 9.84 10.88
C GLU A 40 -16.50 8.85 11.73
N ILE A 41 -15.25 8.60 11.34
CA ILE A 41 -14.34 7.71 12.05
C ILE A 41 -13.25 8.56 12.71
N GLY A 42 -13.00 8.35 13.99
CA GLY A 42 -11.90 8.99 14.70
C GLY A 42 -10.56 8.51 14.16
N GLY A 43 -9.62 9.42 13.89
CA GLY A 43 -8.33 9.07 13.31
C GLY A 43 -7.49 8.09 14.16
N ALA A 44 -7.62 8.15 15.49
CA ALA A 44 -6.98 7.19 16.38
C ALA A 44 -7.55 5.77 16.24
N ASP A 45 -8.87 5.65 16.11
CA ASP A 45 -9.57 4.38 15.89
C ASP A 45 -9.22 3.81 14.52
N LEU A 46 -9.23 4.65 13.47
CA LEU A 46 -8.83 4.25 12.12
C LEU A 46 -7.38 3.75 12.09
N ALA A 47 -6.45 4.46 12.72
CA ALA A 47 -5.05 4.06 12.79
C ALA A 47 -4.85 2.77 13.60
N GLY A 48 -5.61 2.59 14.70
CA GLY A 48 -5.63 1.36 15.48
C GLY A 48 -6.10 0.16 14.66
N PHE A 49 -7.17 0.35 13.89
CA PHE A 49 -7.71 -0.66 13.00
C PHE A 49 -6.78 -0.98 11.82
N ALA A 50 -6.15 0.03 11.22
CA ALA A 50 -5.17 -0.18 10.15
C ALA A 50 -4.00 -1.06 10.60
N ARG A 51 -3.53 -0.91 11.85
CA ARG A 51 -2.49 -1.79 12.41
C ARG A 51 -2.97 -3.23 12.56
N SER A 52 -4.19 -3.45 13.05
CA SER A 52 -4.70 -4.81 13.23
C SER A 52 -4.92 -5.55 11.91
N LEU A 53 -5.22 -4.84 10.82
CA LEU A 53 -5.24 -5.41 9.47
C LEU A 53 -3.83 -5.82 8.99
N ALA A 54 -2.81 -5.03 9.31
CA ALA A 54 -1.44 -5.29 8.89
C ALA A 54 -0.76 -6.46 9.63
N ASP A 55 -1.24 -6.78 10.84
CA ASP A 55 -0.74 -7.90 11.64
C ASP A 55 -1.27 -9.27 11.16
N GLU A 56 -2.21 -9.32 10.22
CA GLU A 56 -2.62 -10.58 9.58
C GLU A 56 -1.47 -11.12 8.70
N PRO A 57 -0.85 -12.26 9.04
CA PRO A 57 0.36 -12.71 8.36
C PRO A 57 0.06 -13.10 6.90
N ASP A 58 0.79 -12.52 5.95
CA ASP A 58 0.86 -13.06 4.59
C ASP A 58 1.59 -14.41 4.63
N PRO A 59 0.92 -15.54 4.31
CA PRO A 59 1.50 -16.89 4.39
C PRO A 59 2.74 -17.09 3.51
N GLY A 60 3.03 -16.17 2.57
CA GLY A 60 4.20 -16.19 1.68
C GLY A 60 5.35 -15.26 2.07
N SER A 61 5.25 -14.55 3.19
CA SER A 61 6.23 -13.54 3.60
C SER A 61 7.58 -14.15 4.03
N ARG A 62 8.64 -13.90 3.26
CA ARG A 62 10.03 -14.17 3.69
C ARG A 62 10.45 -13.15 4.76
N ARG A 63 11.06 -13.63 5.85
CA ARG A 63 11.69 -12.77 6.87
C ARG A 63 12.76 -11.88 6.23
N SER A 64 12.49 -10.58 6.14
CA SER A 64 13.40 -9.57 5.62
C SER A 64 13.34 -8.31 6.50
N SER A 65 14.44 -7.57 6.59
CA SER A 65 14.46 -6.26 7.24
C SER A 65 13.74 -5.18 6.42
N ALA A 66 13.50 -5.43 5.14
CA ALA A 66 12.63 -4.61 4.31
C ALA A 66 11.16 -4.98 4.58
N ARG A 67 10.43 -4.06 5.23
CA ARG A 67 9.03 -4.28 5.62
C ARG A 67 8.02 -3.90 4.56
N ASN A 68 8.39 -3.04 3.61
CA ASN A 68 7.49 -2.63 2.54
C ASN A 68 7.64 -3.60 1.37
N ARG A 69 6.59 -4.39 1.12
CA ARG A 69 6.52 -5.36 0.01
C ARG A 69 5.31 -5.05 -0.83
N LEU A 70 5.52 -4.50 -2.01
CA LEU A 70 4.47 -4.06 -2.91
C LEU A 70 4.41 -5.03 -4.09
N ARG A 71 3.43 -5.95 -4.07
CA ARG A 71 3.20 -6.88 -5.18
C ARG A 71 2.58 -6.13 -6.35
N GLY A 72 3.11 -6.37 -7.54
CA GLY A 72 2.68 -5.70 -8.76
C GLY A 72 3.04 -6.46 -10.02
N ILE A 73 2.85 -5.80 -11.15
CA ILE A 73 3.19 -6.29 -12.48
C ILE A 73 4.22 -5.35 -13.11
N VAL A 74 5.24 -5.90 -13.78
CA VAL A 74 6.22 -5.12 -14.53
C VAL A 74 5.54 -4.54 -15.77
N THR A 75 5.57 -3.21 -15.91
CA THR A 75 4.91 -2.49 -17.01
C THR A 75 5.89 -1.95 -18.05
N ALA A 76 7.15 -1.70 -17.66
CA ALA A 76 8.20 -1.25 -18.57
C ALA A 76 9.58 -1.64 -18.05
N ILE A 77 10.53 -1.79 -18.97
CA ILE A 77 11.93 -2.04 -18.68
C ILE A 77 12.77 -1.18 -19.63
N THR A 78 13.70 -0.40 -19.06
CA THR A 78 14.73 0.32 -19.82
C THR A 78 16.08 -0.25 -19.46
N ARG A 79 16.85 -0.71 -20.45
CA ARG A 79 18.18 -1.29 -20.24
C ARG A 79 19.25 -0.34 -20.80
N ASP A 80 20.33 -0.18 -20.04
CA ASP A 80 21.57 0.43 -20.50
C ASP A 80 22.71 -0.61 -20.44
N ALA A 81 23.97 -0.20 -20.62
CA ALA A 81 25.13 -1.10 -20.62
C ALA A 81 25.32 -1.82 -19.28
N VAL A 82 25.10 -1.14 -18.15
CA VAL A 82 25.36 -1.66 -16.79
C VAL A 82 24.10 -1.69 -15.93
N MET A 83 23.19 -0.73 -16.13
CA MET A 83 22.00 -0.56 -15.30
C MET A 83 20.73 -0.89 -16.07
N ALA A 84 19.69 -1.22 -15.32
CA ALA A 84 18.33 -1.36 -15.81
C ALA A 84 17.36 -0.61 -14.89
N GLN A 85 16.36 0.01 -15.50
CA GLN A 85 15.19 0.53 -14.82
C GLN A 85 14.02 -0.43 -15.03
N VAL A 86 13.32 -0.76 -13.96
CA VAL A 86 12.11 -1.59 -13.98
C VAL A 86 10.96 -0.81 -13.36
N ASP A 87 9.89 -0.67 -14.12
CA ASP A 87 8.67 -0.03 -13.67
C ASP A 87 7.65 -1.10 -13.28
N ILE A 88 7.13 -1.01 -12.05
CA ILE A 88 6.16 -1.94 -11.48
C ILE A 88 4.88 -1.17 -11.12
N GLN A 89 3.73 -1.62 -11.63
CA GLN A 89 2.44 -1.18 -11.15
C GLN A 89 2.01 -2.05 -9.96
N ALA A 90 1.97 -1.48 -8.77
CA ALA A 90 1.59 -2.15 -7.52
C ALA A 90 0.37 -1.47 -6.89
N GLY A 91 -0.82 -2.01 -7.13
CA GLY A 91 -2.08 -1.36 -6.75
C GLY A 91 -2.19 0.02 -7.45
N PRO A 92 -2.49 1.11 -6.71
CA PRO A 92 -2.54 2.46 -7.29
C PRO A 92 -1.17 3.09 -7.53
N PHE A 93 -0.08 2.45 -7.09
CA PHE A 93 1.26 3.04 -7.10
C PHE A 93 2.10 2.54 -8.28
N ARG A 94 2.80 3.46 -8.96
CA ARG A 94 3.92 3.13 -9.85
C ARG A 94 5.22 3.16 -9.05
N VAL A 95 5.91 2.04 -8.99
CA VAL A 95 7.19 1.90 -8.31
C VAL A 95 8.29 1.72 -9.36
N VAL A 96 9.33 2.55 -9.29
CA VAL A 96 10.48 2.47 -10.20
C VAL A 96 11.68 1.92 -9.43
N SER A 97 12.28 0.85 -9.92
CA SER A 97 13.50 0.26 -9.37
C SER A 97 14.66 0.43 -10.35
N LEU A 98 15.80 0.87 -9.83
CA LEU A 98 17.08 0.83 -10.54
C LEU A 98 17.90 -0.34 -10.01
N MET A 99 18.33 -1.22 -10.92
CA MET A 99 19.13 -2.40 -10.61
C MET A 99 20.19 -2.64 -11.69
N SER A 100 21.14 -3.54 -11.47
CA SER A 100 22.08 -3.89 -12.54
C SER A 100 21.35 -4.65 -13.65
N ARG A 101 21.86 -4.52 -14.89
CA ARG A 101 21.35 -5.30 -16.02
C ARG A 101 21.47 -6.80 -15.75
N GLU A 102 22.58 -7.22 -15.15
CA GLU A 102 22.81 -8.63 -14.77
C GLU A 102 21.71 -9.15 -13.84
N ALA A 103 21.35 -8.38 -12.80
CA ALA A 103 20.29 -8.79 -11.88
C ALA A 103 18.91 -8.87 -12.55
N LEU A 104 18.62 -7.98 -13.51
CA LEU A 104 17.40 -8.06 -14.31
C LEU A 104 17.35 -9.38 -15.11
N ASP A 105 18.45 -9.70 -15.78
CA ASP A 105 18.58 -10.87 -16.65
C ASP A 105 18.56 -12.18 -15.83
N GLU A 106 19.25 -12.22 -14.69
CA GLU A 106 19.22 -13.34 -13.74
C GLU A 106 17.82 -13.62 -13.18
N MET A 107 17.04 -12.56 -12.95
CA MET A 107 15.65 -12.67 -12.51
C MET A 107 14.68 -12.99 -13.66
N ALA A 108 15.16 -13.02 -14.91
CA ALA A 108 14.35 -13.21 -16.11
C ALA A 108 13.11 -12.30 -16.15
N LEU A 109 13.27 -11.03 -15.73
CA LEU A 109 12.16 -10.08 -15.71
C LEU A 109 11.85 -9.57 -17.12
N GLU A 110 10.57 -9.58 -17.45
CA GLU A 110 10.00 -9.05 -18.68
C GLU A 110 8.75 -8.22 -18.39
N VAL A 111 8.31 -7.43 -19.36
CA VAL A 111 7.02 -6.74 -19.26
C VAL A 111 5.92 -7.79 -19.15
N GLY A 112 5.08 -7.67 -18.12
CA GLY A 112 4.07 -8.66 -17.76
C GLY A 112 4.45 -9.59 -16.61
N SER A 113 5.73 -9.64 -16.20
CA SER A 113 6.13 -10.45 -15.04
C SER A 113 5.45 -9.95 -13.76
N THR A 114 5.01 -10.87 -12.91
CA THR A 114 4.66 -10.54 -11.52
C THR A 114 5.93 -10.29 -10.73
N ALA A 115 6.00 -9.14 -10.05
CA ALA A 115 7.14 -8.76 -9.23
C ALA A 115 6.68 -8.28 -7.85
N VAL A 116 7.59 -8.30 -6.88
CA VAL A 116 7.38 -7.68 -5.57
C VAL A 116 8.47 -6.65 -5.38
N ALA A 117 8.11 -5.38 -5.35
CA ALA A 117 9.02 -4.33 -4.96
C ALA A 117 9.28 -4.43 -3.46
N VAL A 118 10.54 -4.65 -3.08
CA VAL A 118 10.96 -4.80 -1.69
C VAL A 118 11.75 -3.56 -1.30
N ILE A 119 11.17 -2.73 -0.42
CA ILE A 119 11.71 -1.42 -0.05
C ILE A 119 12.10 -1.43 1.42
N LYS A 120 13.33 -1.00 1.71
CA LYS A 120 13.83 -0.88 3.09
C LYS A 120 13.11 0.25 3.83
N SER A 121 12.67 0.00 5.06
CA SER A 121 11.90 0.99 5.83
C SER A 121 12.65 2.29 6.13
N THR A 122 13.98 2.29 6.09
CA THR A 122 14.82 3.48 6.32
C THR A 122 14.83 4.45 5.13
N THR A 123 14.19 4.10 4.00
CA THR A 123 14.13 4.92 2.79
C THR A 123 12.68 5.36 2.55
N VAL A 124 12.10 6.01 3.56
CA VAL A 124 10.74 6.56 3.51
C VAL A 124 10.79 8.00 4.01
N VAL A 125 10.22 8.92 3.24
CA VAL A 125 10.02 10.32 3.63
C VAL A 125 8.56 10.48 4.01
N VAL A 126 8.30 11.19 5.12
CA VAL A 126 6.94 11.47 5.59
C VAL A 126 6.68 12.96 5.40
N GLU A 127 5.60 13.26 4.69
CA GLU A 127 5.06 14.62 4.54
C GLU A 127 3.67 14.67 5.19
N ARG A 128 3.29 15.85 5.69
CA ARG A 128 1.94 16.03 6.23
C ARG A 128 0.96 16.12 5.05
N GLY A 129 -0.03 15.23 5.03
CA GLY A 129 -1.13 15.28 4.08
C GLY A 129 -2.14 16.35 4.49
N ASP A 130 -1.82 17.61 4.21
CA ASP A 130 -2.81 18.68 4.23
C ASP A 130 -3.47 18.71 2.83
N ILE A 131 -4.61 18.02 2.69
CA ILE A 131 -5.54 18.15 1.55
C ILE A 131 -6.73 18.98 2.01
#